data_AF-A0A940VCH2-F1
#
_entry.id   AF-A0A940VCH2-F1
#
_cell.length_a   1.000
_cell.length_b   1.000
_cell.length_c   1.000
_cell.angle_alpha   90.00
_cell.angle_beta   90.00
_cell.angle_gamma   90.00
#
_symmetry.space_group_name_H-M   'P 1'
#
loop_
_entity.id
_entity.type
_entity.pdbx_description
1 polymer ?
#
loop_
_entity_poly.entity_id
_entity_poly.type
_entity_poly.pdbx_seq_one_letter_code
_entity_poly.pdbx_strand_id
1 'polypeptide(L)'
;LTVRIPLVPGLNSEDEDLRSIVGFLHTISSLHLVEIVPYHELGVPKYRRLGKAYRKPEGTLDAERVRAVIAYFEKNGLRCRRAF
;
A
#
# COMPACT_ATOMS: atom_id res chain seq x y z
N LEU A 1 -11.77 -12.61 -5.86
CA LEU A 1 -10.34 -12.50 -5.52
C LEU A 1 -10.09 -11.26 -4.66
N THR A 2 -9.19 -11.31 -3.68
CA THR A 2 -8.78 -10.14 -2.89
C THR A 2 -7.31 -9.84 -3.17
N VAL A 3 -6.99 -8.58 -3.52
CA VAL A 3 -5.62 -8.13 -3.73
C VAL A 3 -5.19 -7.27 -2.55
N ARG A 4 -4.03 -7.58 -1.98
CA ARG A 4 -3.40 -6.82 -0.89
C ARG A 4 -2.24 -6.01 -1.43
N ILE A 5 -2.20 -4.74 -1.10
CA ILE A 5 -1.18 -3.81 -1.57
C ILE A 5 -0.49 -3.19 -0.36
N PRO A 6 0.72 -3.65 -0.02
CA PRO A 6 1.59 -2.93 0.89
C PRO A 6 1.94 -1.58 0.28
N LEU A 7 1.49 -0.48 0.89
CA LEU A 7 1.87 0.86 0.44
C LEU A 7 3.04 1.36 1.28
N VAL A 8 4.11 1.68 0.57
CA VAL A 8 5.39 2.06 1.14
C VAL A 8 5.76 3.45 0.60
N PRO A 9 5.93 4.46 1.48
CA PRO A 9 6.39 5.79 1.08
C PRO A 9 7.67 5.73 0.24
N GLY A 10 7.78 6.51 -0.83
CA GLY A 10 8.97 6.57 -1.67
C GLY A 10 9.19 5.36 -2.58
N LEU A 11 8.22 4.43 -2.67
CA LEU A 11 8.33 3.24 -3.51
C LEU A 11 7.10 2.97 -4.38
N ASN A 12 5.89 3.05 -3.82
CA ASN A 12 4.67 2.68 -4.55
C ASN A 12 3.40 3.37 -4.02
N SER A 13 3.55 4.58 -3.49
CA SER A 13 2.49 5.30 -2.76
C SER A 13 2.15 6.66 -3.39
N GLU A 14 2.87 7.04 -4.42
CA GLU A 14 2.82 8.29 -5.12
C GLU A 14 1.69 8.26 -6.15
N ASP A 15 1.17 9.42 -6.56
CA ASP A 15 -0.05 9.48 -7.37
C ASP A 15 0.08 8.76 -8.73
N GLU A 16 1.28 8.73 -9.30
CA GLU A 16 1.57 7.98 -10.54
C GLU A 16 1.56 6.47 -10.33
N ASP A 17 2.08 5.99 -9.19
CA ASP A 17 2.03 4.59 -8.81
C ASP A 17 0.58 4.15 -8.61
N LEU A 18 -0.19 4.95 -7.86
CA LEU A 18 -1.60 4.65 -7.58
C LEU A 18 -2.41 4.57 -8.88
N ARG A 19 -2.17 5.48 -9.84
CA ARG A 19 -2.80 5.45 -11.16
C ARG A 19 -2.47 4.17 -11.92
N SER A 20 -1.20 3.79 -11.93
CA SER A 20 -0.72 2.57 -12.61
C SER A 20 -1.30 1.31 -11.98
N ILE A 21 -1.34 1.26 -10.64
CA ILE A 21 -1.96 0.18 -9.86
C ILE A 21 -3.44 0.05 -10.20
N VAL A 22 -4.20 1.15 -10.16
CA VAL A 22 -5.63 1.14 -10.51
C VAL A 22 -5.84 0.63 -11.93
N GLY A 23 -5.05 1.11 -12.90
CA GLY A 23 -5.10 0.64 -14.29
C GLY A 23 -4.86 -0.87 -14.40
N PHE A 24 -3.86 -1.40 -13.70
CA PHE A 24 -3.60 -2.84 -13.66
C PHE A 24 -4.74 -3.63 -13.01
N LEU A 25 -5.30 -3.14 -11.90
CA LEU A 25 -6.39 -3.80 -11.18
C LEU A 25 -7.65 -3.97 -12.04
N HIS A 26 -7.92 -3.03 -12.95
CA HIS A 26 -9.03 -3.15 -13.90
C HIS A 26 -8.85 -4.29 -14.92
N THR A 27 -7.62 -4.78 -15.12
CA THR A 27 -7.37 -5.93 -16.00
C THR A 27 -7.78 -7.27 -15.35
N ILE A 28 -8.04 -7.27 -14.03
CA ILE A 28 -8.35 -8.48 -13.26
C ILE A 28 -9.87 -8.61 -13.08
N SER A 29 -10.52 -9.36 -13.97
CA SER A 29 -11.98 -9.54 -13.99
C SER A 29 -12.58 -10.19 -12.74
N SER A 30 -11.80 -10.97 -11.99
CA SER A 30 -12.25 -11.66 -10.77
C SER A 30 -11.97 -10.87 -9.47
N LEU A 31 -11.50 -9.62 -9.57
CA LEU A 31 -11.19 -8.78 -8.43
C LEU A 31 -12.46 -8.39 -7.67
N HIS A 32 -12.53 -8.72 -6.38
CA HIS A 32 -13.67 -8.41 -5.50
C HIS A 32 -13.35 -7.29 -4.51
N LEU A 33 -12.11 -7.21 -4.04
CA LEU A 33 -11.70 -6.29 -2.98
C LEU A 33 -10.21 -5.98 -3.07
N VAL A 34 -9.87 -4.72 -2.83
CA VAL A 34 -8.50 -4.25 -2.61
C VAL A 34 -8.32 -3.93 -1.13
N GLU A 35 -7.23 -4.44 -0.56
CA GLU A 35 -6.82 -4.15 0.81
C GLU A 35 -5.51 -3.39 0.82
N ILE A 36 -5.58 -2.14 1.28
CA ILE A 36 -4.41 -1.29 1.47
C ILE A 36 -3.78 -1.61 2.82
N VAL A 37 -2.49 -1.97 2.79
CA VAL A 37 -1.69 -2.30 3.98
C VAL A 37 -0.59 -1.24 4.11
N PRO A 38 -0.77 -0.19 4.93
CA PRO A 38 0.27 0.81 5.13
C PRO A 38 1.51 0.17 5.75
N TYR A 39 2.69 0.45 5.18
CA TYR A 39 3.94 -0.06 5.68
C TYR A 39 4.16 0.30 7.16
N HIS A 40 4.73 -0.62 7.92
CA HIS A 40 5.08 -0.42 9.33
C HIS A 40 6.50 -0.89 9.62
N GLU A 41 7.16 -0.28 10.61
CA GLU A 41 8.56 -0.56 10.93
C GLU A 41 8.78 -1.72 11.92
N LEU A 42 7.76 -2.56 12.17
CA LEU A 42 7.82 -3.66 13.13
C LEU A 42 8.96 -4.67 12.85
N GLY A 43 9.45 -4.75 11.61
CA GLY A 43 10.57 -5.62 11.23
C GLY A 43 11.96 -5.07 11.60
N VAL A 44 12.10 -3.76 11.82
CA VAL A 44 13.41 -3.10 12.05
C VAL A 44 14.20 -3.71 13.22
N PRO A 45 13.59 -3.99 14.40
CA PRO A 45 14.33 -4.57 15.52
C PRO A 45 14.95 -5.94 15.19
N LYS A 46 14.34 -6.73 14.31
CA LYS A 46 14.87 -8.03 13.89
C LYS A 46 16.15 -7.88 13.08
N TYR A 47 16.22 -6.91 12.17
CA TYR A 47 17.43 -6.61 11.41
C TYR A 47 18.58 -6.19 12.32
N ARG A 48 18.29 -5.32 13.30
CA ARG A 48 19.27 -4.91 14.32
C ARG A 48 19.84 -6.11 15.10
N ARG A 49 18.98 -7.03 15.55
CA ARG A 49 19.40 -8.26 16.27
C ARG A 49 20.29 -9.18 15.43
N LEU A 50 20.13 -9.16 14.11
CA LEU A 50 20.94 -9.96 13.18
C LEU A 50 22.21 -9.23 12.72
N GLY A 51 22.52 -8.06 13.27
CA GLY A 51 23.66 -7.24 12.83
C GLY A 51 23.53 -6.74 11.40
N LYS A 52 22.33 -6.69 10.83
CA LYS A 52 22.08 -6.28 9.44
C LYS A 52 21.62 -4.84 9.37
N ALA A 53 22.21 -4.07 8.46
CA ALA A 53 21.73 -2.73 8.12
C ALA A 53 20.36 -2.83 7.44
N TYR A 54 19.43 -1.98 7.86
CA TYR A 54 18.10 -1.88 7.25
C TYR A 54 18.06 -0.68 6.32
N ARG A 55 17.99 -0.93 5.01
CA ARG A 55 17.80 0.12 3.98
C ARG A 55 16.29 0.30 3.79
N LYS A 56 15.71 1.33 4.41
CA LYS A 56 14.26 1.56 4.43
C LYS A 56 13.87 2.91 3.84
N PRO A 57 12.61 3.06 3.41
CA PRO A 57 12.01 4.36 3.23
C PRO A 57 11.78 5.06 4.57
N GLU A 58 11.71 6.40 4.55
CA GLU A 58 11.52 7.22 5.74
C GLU A 58 10.05 7.18 6.20
N GLY A 59 9.72 6.18 7.01
CA GLY A 59 8.50 6.17 7.80
C GLY A 59 7.32 5.41 7.20
N THR A 60 6.14 5.70 7.73
CA THR A 60 4.85 5.10 7.36
C THR A 60 3.95 6.16 6.75
N LEU A 61 2.99 5.74 5.93
CA LEU A 61 1.94 6.66 5.46
C LEU A 61 1.07 7.08 6.64
N ASP A 62 0.82 8.38 6.76
CA ASP A 62 -0.12 8.89 7.74
C ASP A 62 -1.57 8.45 7.43
N ALA A 63 -2.44 8.61 8.41
CA ALA A 63 -3.83 8.19 8.29
C ALA A 63 -4.61 8.99 7.24
N GLU A 64 -4.22 10.23 6.95
CA GLU A 64 -4.88 11.08 5.96
C GLU A 64 -4.56 10.60 4.55
N ARG A 65 -3.29 10.34 4.25
CA ARG A 65 -2.86 9.80 2.97
C ARG A 65 -3.47 8.43 2.71
N VAL A 66 -3.55 7.56 3.72
CA VAL A 66 -4.23 6.26 3.57
C VAL A 66 -5.72 6.43 3.24
N ARG A 67 -6.42 7.35 3.89
CA ARG A 67 -7.82 7.67 3.54
C ARG A 67 -7.94 8.21 2.11
N ALA A 68 -7.04 9.10 1.70
CA ALA A 68 -7.01 9.66 0.36
C ALA A 68 -6.81 8.57 -0.71
N VAL A 69 -5.92 7.60 -0.46
CA VAL A 69 -5.72 6.47 -1.38
C VAL A 69 -6.97 5.60 -1.48
N ILE A 70 -7.60 5.26 -0.35
CA ILE A 70 -8.83 4.45 -0.36
C ILE A 70 -9.92 5.17 -1.16
N ALA A 71 -10.14 6.47 -0.89
CA ALA A 71 -11.10 7.29 -1.62
C ALA A 71 -10.78 7.37 -3.11
N TYR A 72 -9.50 7.45 -3.48
CA TYR A 72 -9.07 7.43 -4.89
C TYR A 72 -9.43 6.10 -5.56
N PHE A 73 -9.18 4.96 -4.91
CA PHE A 73 -9.50 3.64 -5.47
C PHE A 73 -11.02 3.47 -5.62
N GLU A 74 -11.79 3.89 -4.61
CA GLU A 74 -13.26 3.86 -4.65
C GLU A 74 -13.83 4.76 -5.75
N LYS A 75 -13.27 5.96 -5.94
CA LYS A 75 -13.64 6.86 -7.04
C LYS A 75 -13.40 6.24 -8.42
N ASN A 76 -12.44 5.34 -8.54
CA ASN A 76 -12.17 4.58 -9.77
C ASN A 76 -12.95 3.25 -9.85
N GLY A 77 -13.95 3.04 -9.00
CA GLY A 77 -14.84 1.87 -9.07
C GLY A 77 -14.26 0.61 -8.44
N LEU A 78 -13.19 0.70 -7.65
CA LEU A 78 -12.62 -0.43 -6.92
C LEU A 78 -13.12 -0.43 -5.48
N ARG A 79 -13.67 -1.54 -5.01
CA ARG A 79 -13.97 -1.72 -3.58
C ARG A 79 -12.65 -1.80 -2.81
N CYS A 80 -12.43 -0.88 -1.89
CA CYS A 80 -11.16 -0.72 -1.21
C CYS A 80 -11.34 -0.56 0.30
N ARG A 81 -10.44 -1.15 1.10
CA ARG A 81 -10.40 -0.91 2.56
C ARG A 81 -8.97 -0.92 3.08
N ARG A 82 -8.76 -0.30 4.24
CA ARG A 82 -7.54 -0.48 5.02
C ARG A 82 -7.53 -1.88 5.65
N ALA A 83 -6.40 -2.56 5.58
CA ALA A 83 -6.09 -3.76 6.34
C ALA A 83 -4.90 -3.49 7.30
N PHE A 84 -4.72 -4.42 8.24
CA PHE A 84 -3.70 -4.34 9.29
C PHE A 84 -2.33 -4.77 8.79
#